data_AF-A0A4V2QWD8-F1
#
_entry.id   AF-A0A4V2QWD8-F1
#
_cell.length_a   1.000
_cell.length_b   1.000
_cell.length_c   1.000
_cell.angle_alpha   90.00
_cell.angle_beta   90.00
_cell.angle_gamma   90.00
#
_symmetry.space_group_name_H-M   'P 1'
#
loop_
_entity.id
_entity.type
_entity.pdbx_description
1 polymer ?
#
loop_
_entity_poly.entity_id
_entity_poly.type
_entity_poly.pdbx_seq_one_letter_code
_entity_poly.pdbx_strand_id
1 'polypeptide(L)' 'MIGPSHVLGQLAAGMAFHVILELWMDGWGYELSEPAVVTPTGVERLTDLPQELTIRR' A
#
# COMPACT_ATOMS: atom_id res chain seq x y z
N MET A 1 1.11 31.99 -8.68
CA MET A 1 0.53 31.05 -9.65
C MET A 1 0.50 29.66 -9.03
N ILE A 2 -0.52 29.38 -8.22
CA ILE A 2 -0.86 28.01 -7.78
C ILE A 2 -2.30 27.82 -8.24
N GLY A 3 -2.52 26.85 -9.13
CA GLY A 3 -3.78 26.62 -9.84
C GLY A 3 -4.91 26.10 -8.95
N PRO A 4 -6.14 26.01 -9.48
CA PRO A 4 -7.36 25.89 -8.69
C PRO A 4 -7.60 24.46 -8.18
N SER A 5 -8.29 24.40 -7.03
CA SER A 5 -9.00 23.25 -6.46
C SER A 5 -8.21 21.96 -6.24
N HIS A 6 -7.72 21.78 -5.01
CA HIS A 6 -7.41 20.45 -4.47
C HIS A 6 -8.70 19.62 -4.45
N VAL A 7 -8.87 18.76 -5.45
CA VAL A 7 -9.80 17.65 -5.37
C VAL A 7 -9.21 16.69 -4.33
N LEU A 8 -9.92 16.49 -3.22
CA LEU A 8 -9.57 15.44 -2.26
C LEU A 8 -9.51 14.10 -3.04
N GLY A 9 -8.32 13.50 -3.17
CA GLY A 9 -8.18 12.10 -3.60
C GLY A 9 -7.48 11.77 -4.92
N GLN A 10 -6.70 12.67 -5.54
CA GLN A 10 -5.81 12.24 -6.64
C GLN A 10 -4.44 11.78 -6.12
N LEU A 11 -4.01 10.61 -6.58
CA LEU A 11 -2.66 10.10 -6.34
C LEU A 11 -1.65 10.92 -7.17
N ALA A 12 -0.54 11.31 -6.56
CA ALA A 12 0.55 12.01 -7.21
C ALA A 12 1.85 11.20 -7.11
N ALA A 13 2.68 11.27 -8.15
CA ALA A 13 3.99 10.62 -8.16
C ALA A 13 4.84 11.09 -6.96
N GLY A 14 5.54 10.14 -6.33
CA GLY A 14 6.33 10.36 -5.12
C GLY A 14 5.54 10.19 -3.81
N MET A 15 4.21 10.06 -3.85
CA MET A 15 3.45 9.65 -2.67
C MET A 15 3.79 8.20 -2.33
N ALA A 16 4.13 7.94 -1.06
CA ALA A 16 4.35 6.60 -0.53
C ALA A 16 3.22 6.21 0.42
N PHE A 17 2.77 4.96 0.31
CA PHE A 17 1.69 4.40 1.11
C PHE A 17 2.13 3.10 1.74
N HIS A 18 1.65 2.85 2.95
CA HIS A 18 1.60 1.51 3.53
C HIS A 18 0.22 0.95 3.22
N VAL A 19 0.14 0.11 2.19
CA VAL A 19 -1.10 -0.58 1.82
C VAL A 19 -1.20 -1.81 2.71
N ILE A 20 -2.17 -1.83 3.62
CA ILE A 20 -2.27 -2.84 4.67
C ILE A 20 -3.70 -3.37 4.73
N LEU A 21 -3.85 -4.67 4.56
CA LEU A 21 -5.12 -5.37 4.67
C LEU A 21 -5.07 -6.25 5.91
N GLU A 22 -5.88 -5.90 6.90
CA GLU A 22 -6.02 -6.66 8.14
C GLU A 22 -7.35 -7.42 8.13
N LEU A 23 -7.29 -8.71 8.47
CA LEU A 23 -8.44 -9.56 8.71
C LEU A 23 -8.41 -10.03 10.16
N TRP A 24 -9.49 -9.76 10.88
CA TRP A 24 -9.65 -10.11 12.29
C TRP A 24 -10.84 -11.04 12.44
N MET A 25 -10.59 -12.24 12.95
CA MET A 25 -11.59 -13.29 13.14
C MET A 25 -11.58 -13.74 14.61
N ASP A 26 -12.55 -14.55 15.00
CA ASP A 26 -12.58 -15.11 16.35
C ASP A 26 -11.38 -16.04 16.57
N GLY A 27 -10.45 -15.61 17.43
CA GLY A 27 -9.27 -16.39 17.84
C GLY A 27 -8.07 -16.33 16.90
N TRP A 28 -8.12 -15.58 15.80
CA TRP A 28 -6.98 -15.40 14.89
C TRP A 28 -7.07 -14.13 14.05
N GLY A 29 -5.94 -13.72 13.48
CA GLY A 29 -5.86 -12.63 12.52
C GLY A 29 -4.86 -12.94 11.42
N TYR A 30 -5.02 -12.29 10.28
CA TYR A 30 -4.08 -12.32 9.18
C TYR A 30 -3.92 -10.91 8.64
N GLU A 31 -2.67 -10.52 8.42
CA GLU A 31 -2.33 -9.26 7.79
C GLU A 31 -1.39 -9.53 6.63
N LEU A 32 -1.66 -8.86 5.52
CA LEU A 32 -0.72 -8.71 4.42
C LEU A 32 -0.57 -7.22 4.15
N SER A 33 0.67 -6.75 4.14
CA SER A 33 0.96 -5.35 3.82
C SER A 33 2.04 -5.18 2.79
N GLU A 34 1.97 -4.06 2.08
CA GLU A 34 2.86 -3.69 0.99
C GLU A 34 3.17 -2.19 1.06
N PRO A 35 4.42 -1.80 1.34
CA PRO A 35 4.85 -0.43 1.15
C PRO A 35 5.03 -0.15 -0.35
N ALA A 36 4.36 0.87 -0.87
CA ALA A 36 4.35 1.18 -2.28
C ALA A 36 4.46 2.67 -2.56
N VAL A 37 5.13 3.04 -3.65
CA VAL A 37 5.27 4.43 -4.11
C VAL A 37 4.54 4.62 -5.42
N VAL A 38 3.78 5.71 -5.53
CA VAL A 38 3.16 6.13 -6.80
C VAL A 38 4.27 6.68 -7.70
N THR A 39 4.35 6.17 -8.92
CA THR A 39 5.26 6.63 -9.97
C THR A 39 4.49 7.44 -11.01
N PRO A 40 5.17 8.14 -11.94
CA PRO A 40 4.47 8.85 -13.01
C PRO A 40 3.59 7.96 -13.91
N THR A 41 3.84 6.64 -13.92
CA THR A 41 3.16 5.68 -14.80
C THR A 41 2.46 4.55 -14.05
N GLY A 42 2.40 4.58 -12.72
CA GLY A 42 1.79 3.51 -11.93
C GLY A 42 2.21 3.52 -10.46
N VAL A 43 2.51 2.32 -9.94
CA VAL A 43 2.93 2.10 -8.55
C VAL A 43 4.06 1.08 -8.55
N GLU A 44 5.05 1.28 -7.68
CA GLU A 44 6.17 0.38 -7.46
C GLU A 44 6.20 -0.10 -6.01
N ARG A 45 6.51 -1.37 -5.80
CA ARG A 45 6.70 -1.97 -4.48
C ARG A 45 8.06 -1.55 -3.93
N LEU A 46 8.10 -1.15 -2.66
CA LEU A 46 9.36 -0.80 -1.98
C LEU A 46 10.06 -2.03 -1.39
N THR A 47 9.45 -3.21 -1.49
CA THR A 47 10.01 -4.49 -1.05
C THR A 47 9.75 -5.61 -2.05
N ASP A 48 10.60 -6.64 -2.04
CA ASP A 48 10.45 -7.87 -2.83
C ASP A 48 10.20 -9.09 -1.91
N LEU A 49 9.29 -8.94 -0.95
CA LEU A 49 8.86 -10.06 -0.12
C LEU A 49 7.72 -10.82 -0.80
N PRO A 50 7.69 -12.16 -0.74
CA PRO A 50 6.53 -12.92 -1.20
C PRO A 50 5.24 -12.47 -0.51
N GLN A 51 4.18 -12.23 -1.29
CA GLN A 51 2.86 -11.86 -0.78
C GLN A 51 2.04 -13.11 -0.43
N GLU A 52 2.60 -13.96 0.42
CA GLU A 52 2.03 -15.26 0.79
C GLU A 52 2.13 -15.53 2.29
N LEU A 53 1.24 -16.39 2.79
CA LEU A 53 1.33 -16.87 4.16
C LEU A 53 2.52 -17.83 4.27
N THR A 54 3.57 -17.38 4.96
CA THR A 54 4.72 -18.23 5.26
C THR A 54 4.47 -19.03 6.54
N ILE A 55 4.47 -20.36 6.43
CA ILE A 55 4.37 -21.27 7.59
C ILE A 55 5.77 -21.77 7.93
N ARG A 56 6.18 -21.61 9.18
CA ARG A 56 7.46 -22.12 9.70
C ARG A 56 7.20 -23.24 10.72
N ARG A 57 7.98 -24.32 10.61
CA ARG A 57 8.01 -25.42 11.59
C ARG A 57 8.89 -25.09 12.79
#